data_AF-A0A932ASB6-F1
#
_entry.id   AF-A0A932ASB6-F1
#
_cell.length_a   1.000
_cell.length_b   1.000
_cell.length_c   1.000
_cell.angle_alpha   90.00
_cell.angle_beta   90.00
_cell.angle_gamma   90.00
#
_symmetry.space_group_name_H-M   'P 1'
#
loop_
_entity.id
_entity.type
_entity.pdbx_description
1 polymer ?
#
loop_
_entity_poly.entity_id
_entity_poly.type
_entity_poly.pdbx_seq_one_letter_code
_entity_poly.pdbx_strand_id
1 'polypeptide(L)'
;MSRHRNRRRRWRLEPRAGPLVAGRTDRCGGVRADGTARAGGRGGREGQATVELALTLPVVLMLVLAVVQVGLVVAADLRAIQAAREGARAAAVDARVGAPRTAAVAAGLDASRCTVTTGPRGAPGTQVRVEVRCRVPTDVPLIGPLLGDVSVGAAAVMRVET
;
A
#
# COMPACT_ATOMS: atom_id res chain seq x y z
N MET A 1 6.71 80.42 -29.03
CA MET A 1 7.38 81.64 -29.54
C MET A 1 8.03 82.31 -28.32
N SER A 2 9.25 82.82 -28.26
CA SER A 2 10.28 83.17 -29.24
C SER A 2 11.51 83.60 -28.42
N ARG A 3 12.69 83.13 -28.82
CA ARG A 3 14.01 83.81 -28.78
C ARG A 3 14.53 84.36 -27.45
N HIS A 4 15.75 83.97 -27.08
CA HIS A 4 16.90 84.89 -26.95
C HIS A 4 18.21 84.10 -26.80
N ARG A 5 19.06 84.05 -27.85
CA ARG A 5 20.34 84.79 -27.95
C ARG A 5 21.26 84.59 -26.74
N ASN A 6 22.33 83.82 -26.88
CA ASN A 6 23.63 84.28 -27.40
C ASN A 6 24.35 85.29 -26.48
N ARG A 7 25.42 84.85 -25.82
CA ARG A 7 26.66 85.61 -25.49
C ARG A 7 27.67 84.59 -24.95
N ARG A 8 28.57 84.01 -25.76
CA ARG A 8 29.86 84.58 -26.20
C ARG A 8 30.64 85.31 -25.10
N ARG A 9 31.61 84.60 -24.52
CA ARG A 9 32.94 85.05 -24.09
C ARG A 9 33.85 83.83 -24.39
N ARG A 10 34.75 83.77 -25.41
CA ARG A 10 35.94 84.58 -25.72
C ARG A 10 36.64 84.93 -24.40
N TRP A 11 37.78 84.38 -24.02
CA TRP A 11 39.10 84.23 -24.65
C TRP A 11 39.89 83.22 -23.76
N ARG A 12 40.92 82.46 -24.13
CA ARG A 12 42.16 82.71 -24.89
C ARG A 12 42.71 81.37 -25.38
N LEU A 13 43.48 81.48 -26.45
CA LEU A 13 44.25 80.44 -27.11
C LEU A 13 45.57 80.18 -26.38
N GLU A 14 45.90 78.87 -26.29
CA GLU A 14 47.21 78.23 -26.57
C GLU A 14 48.38 78.40 -25.58
N PRO A 15 49.41 77.50 -25.56
CA PRO A 15 49.63 76.31 -26.41
C PRO A 15 50.12 75.04 -25.67
N ARG A 16 50.04 73.88 -26.35
CA ARG A 16 51.18 72.99 -26.69
C ARG A 16 50.74 71.53 -26.84
N ALA A 17 50.76 71.09 -28.09
CA ALA A 17 50.69 69.70 -28.49
C ALA A 17 52.06 68.99 -28.35
N GLY A 18 52.01 67.72 -28.00
CA GLY A 18 53.10 66.73 -28.05
C GLY A 18 52.58 65.37 -27.53
N PRO A 19 53.07 64.24 -28.04
CA PRO A 19 52.36 63.48 -29.07
C PRO A 19 51.58 62.25 -28.58
N LEU A 20 50.79 61.73 -29.51
CA LEU A 20 49.95 60.53 -29.49
C LEU A 20 50.75 59.22 -29.41
N VAL A 21 50.01 58.13 -29.08
CA VAL A 21 50.26 56.68 -29.34
C VAL A 21 50.90 55.93 -28.16
N ALA A 22 50.49 54.73 -27.72
CA ALA A 22 49.28 53.90 -27.85
C ALA A 22 49.48 52.64 -26.95
N GLY A 23 48.39 51.99 -26.56
CA GLY A 23 48.37 50.58 -26.11
C GLY A 23 47.73 50.39 -24.73
N ARG A 24 46.46 49.96 -24.65
CA ARG A 24 46.03 48.55 -24.40
C ARG A 24 46.48 48.04 -23.02
N THR A 25 45.68 47.44 -22.16
CA THR A 25 44.42 46.69 -22.24
C THR A 25 43.78 46.70 -20.85
N ASP A 26 42.46 46.62 -20.85
CA ASP A 26 41.55 46.07 -19.85
C ASP A 26 42.19 45.41 -18.62
N ARG A 27 42.00 46.05 -17.46
CA ARG A 27 42.19 45.43 -16.15
C ARG A 27 40.85 44.89 -15.65
N CYS A 28 40.48 43.73 -16.16
CA CYS A 28 39.64 42.76 -15.47
C CYS A 28 40.53 41.82 -14.66
N GLY A 29 40.08 41.44 -13.46
CA GLY A 29 40.73 40.47 -12.58
C GLY A 29 40.98 41.11 -11.22
N GLY A 30 40.21 40.82 -10.19
CA GLY A 30 39.52 39.59 -9.86
C GLY A 30 39.73 39.43 -8.36
N VAL A 31 38.79 39.96 -7.57
CA VAL A 31 38.81 39.83 -6.12
C VAL A 31 38.68 38.35 -5.82
N ARG A 32 39.75 37.76 -5.27
CA ARG A 32 39.71 36.41 -4.69
C ARG A 32 38.87 36.48 -3.42
N ALA A 33 37.57 36.27 -3.57
CA ALA A 33 36.71 35.89 -2.47
C ALA A 33 36.98 34.42 -2.19
N ASP A 34 37.88 34.16 -1.24
CA ASP A 34 38.08 32.84 -0.65
C ASP A 34 36.88 32.55 0.27
N GLY A 35 35.75 32.26 -0.36
CA GLY A 35 34.51 31.92 0.30
C GLY A 35 34.42 30.41 0.43
N THR A 36 35.08 29.85 1.45
CA THR A 36 34.78 28.49 1.90
C THR A 36 33.39 28.49 2.55
N ALA A 37 32.35 28.50 1.71
CA ALA A 37 31.00 28.17 2.11
C ALA A 37 30.95 26.67 2.38
N ARG A 38 31.43 26.26 3.56
CA ARG A 38 30.94 25.04 4.19
C ARG A 38 29.48 25.28 4.50
N ALA A 39 28.62 24.98 3.53
CA ALA A 39 27.20 24.75 3.76
C ALA A 39 27.08 23.50 4.63
N GLY A 40 27.33 23.68 5.92
CA GLY A 40 27.01 22.69 6.94
C GLY A 40 25.51 22.49 6.90
N GLY A 41 25.09 21.38 6.30
CA GLY A 41 23.72 20.91 6.28
C GLY A 41 23.21 20.71 7.70
N ARG A 42 22.66 21.77 8.28
CA ARG A 42 21.88 21.74 9.51
C ARG A 42 20.46 21.32 9.16
N GLY A 43 20.29 20.06 8.79
CA GLY A 43 18.98 19.41 8.63
C GLY A 43 18.88 18.08 9.37
N GLY A 44 19.93 17.67 10.09
CA GLY A 44 20.09 16.30 10.58
C GLY A 44 19.20 15.87 11.75
N ARG A 45 18.46 16.78 12.41
CA ARG A 45 17.60 16.42 13.56
C ARG A 45 16.13 16.25 13.20
N GLU A 46 15.60 17.08 12.31
CA GLU A 46 14.19 17.00 11.90
C GLU A 46 13.93 15.85 10.91
N GLY A 47 14.90 15.53 10.04
CA GLY A 47 14.81 14.38 9.13
C GLY A 47 15.09 13.02 9.78
N GLN A 48 15.79 12.97 10.91
CA GLN A 48 16.18 11.72 11.56
C GLN A 48 14.97 10.97 12.13
N ALA A 49 14.04 11.69 12.78
CA ALA A 49 12.81 11.08 13.31
C ALA A 49 11.95 10.45 12.21
N THR A 50 11.88 11.09 11.02
CA THR A 50 11.16 10.54 9.86
C THR A 50 11.83 9.26 9.33
N VAL A 51 13.17 9.21 9.33
CA VAL A 51 13.92 8.03 8.89
C VAL A 51 13.75 6.86 9.86
N GLU A 52 13.81 7.11 11.18
CA GLU A 52 13.56 6.08 12.20
C GLU A 52 12.15 5.49 12.09
N LEU A 53 11.15 6.34 11.85
CA LEU A 53 9.79 5.89 11.59
C LEU A 53 9.68 5.10 10.27
N ALA A 54 10.34 5.55 9.20
CA ALA A 54 10.33 4.86 7.91
C ALA A 54 10.94 3.45 7.97
N LEU A 55 11.92 3.24 8.87
CA LEU A 55 12.50 1.90 9.13
C LEU A 55 11.60 1.01 9.98
N THR A 56 10.81 1.59 10.89
CA THR A 56 9.90 0.84 11.78
C THR A 56 8.57 0.51 11.10
N LEU A 57 8.09 1.38 10.22
CA LEU A 57 6.81 1.28 9.53
C LEU A 57 6.59 -0.06 8.81
N PRO A 58 7.57 -0.65 8.08
CA PRO A 58 7.39 -1.96 7.44
C PRO A 58 7.09 -3.08 8.44
N VAL A 59 7.72 -3.06 9.61
CA VAL A 59 7.51 -4.08 10.66
C VAL A 59 6.10 -3.95 11.25
N VAL A 60 5.66 -2.72 11.53
CA VAL A 60 4.30 -2.46 12.01
C VAL A 60 3.27 -2.86 10.96
N LEU A 61 3.51 -2.54 9.68
CA LEU A 61 2.63 -2.94 8.60
C LEU A 61 2.54 -4.47 8.51
N MET A 62 3.66 -5.18 8.58
CA MET A 62 3.67 -6.65 8.60
C MET A 62 2.85 -7.23 9.75
N LEU A 63 2.95 -6.63 10.95
CA LEU A 63 2.17 -7.06 12.11
C LEU A 63 0.66 -6.85 11.89
N VAL A 64 0.26 -5.67 11.38
CA VAL A 64 -1.14 -5.35 11.08
C VAL A 64 -1.69 -6.30 10.02
N LEU A 65 -0.93 -6.53 8.95
CA LEU A 65 -1.29 -7.45 7.87
C LEU A 65 -1.44 -8.89 8.39
N ALA A 66 -0.58 -9.34 9.31
CA ALA A 66 -0.70 -10.65 9.94
C ALA A 66 -1.98 -10.78 10.78
N VAL A 67 -2.33 -9.75 11.56
CA VAL A 67 -3.59 -9.73 12.34
C VAL A 67 -4.80 -9.78 11.42
N VAL A 68 -4.79 -9.01 10.33
CA VAL A 68 -5.87 -9.05 9.31
C VAL A 68 -5.99 -10.44 8.71
N GLN A 69 -4.88 -11.08 8.34
CA GLN A 69 -4.89 -12.45 7.79
C GLN A 69 -5.52 -13.45 8.78
N VAL A 70 -5.16 -13.40 10.06
CA VAL A 70 -5.77 -14.26 11.09
C VAL A 70 -7.27 -14.00 11.19
N GLY A 71 -7.70 -12.73 11.18
CA GLY A 71 -9.12 -12.36 11.20
C GLY A 71 -9.90 -12.94 10.01
N LEU A 72 -9.30 -12.93 8.81
CA LEU A 72 -9.91 -13.52 7.61
C LEU A 72 -10.04 -15.04 7.71
N VAL A 73 -9.02 -15.73 8.24
CA VAL A 73 -9.05 -17.18 8.46
C VAL A 73 -10.14 -17.56 9.47
N VAL A 74 -10.23 -16.84 10.59
CA VAL A 74 -11.27 -17.06 11.60
C VAL A 74 -12.67 -16.80 11.02
N ALA A 75 -12.83 -15.74 10.23
CA ALA A 75 -14.11 -15.47 9.56
C ALA A 75 -14.52 -16.60 8.60
N ALA A 76 -13.57 -17.16 7.85
CA ALA A 76 -13.82 -18.31 6.98
C ALA A 76 -14.19 -19.58 7.77
N ASP A 77 -13.54 -19.81 8.91
CA ASP A 77 -13.85 -20.93 9.80
C ASP A 77 -15.28 -20.84 10.36
N LEU A 78 -15.69 -19.65 10.84
CA LEU A 78 -17.06 -19.42 11.30
C LEU A 78 -18.09 -19.66 10.21
N ARG A 79 -17.81 -19.24 8.97
CA ARG A 79 -18.68 -19.50 7.81
C ARG A 79 -18.76 -21.00 7.49
N ALA A 80 -17.65 -21.74 7.59
CA ALA A 80 -17.63 -23.19 7.41
C ALA A 80 -18.49 -23.90 8.46
N ILE A 81 -18.46 -23.45 9.72
CA ILE A 81 -19.33 -23.98 10.79
C ILE A 81 -20.81 -23.77 10.46
N GLN A 82 -21.19 -22.55 10.04
CA GLN A 82 -22.58 -22.26 9.67
C GLN A 82 -23.01 -23.10 8.46
N ALA A 83 -22.16 -23.19 7.43
CA ALA A 83 -22.41 -24.00 6.25
C ALA A 83 -22.59 -25.49 6.58
N ALA A 84 -21.75 -26.05 7.46
CA ALA A 84 -21.85 -27.44 7.87
C ALA A 84 -23.16 -27.71 8.62
N ARG A 85 -23.56 -26.80 9.53
CA ARG A 85 -24.82 -26.94 10.29
C ARG A 85 -26.04 -26.85 9.37
N GLU A 86 -26.10 -25.85 8.50
CA GLU A 86 -27.24 -25.69 7.60
C GLU A 86 -27.27 -26.79 6.54
N GLY A 87 -26.10 -27.22 6.08
CA GLY A 87 -25.96 -28.39 5.20
C GLY A 87 -26.42 -29.69 5.87
N ALA A 88 -26.08 -29.91 7.15
CA ALA A 88 -26.54 -31.07 7.90
C ALA A 88 -28.05 -31.05 8.12
N ARG A 89 -28.63 -29.87 8.38
CA ARG A 89 -30.09 -29.69 8.49
C ARG A 89 -30.79 -30.00 7.18
N ALA A 90 -30.29 -29.44 6.09
CA ALA A 90 -30.83 -29.71 4.77
C ALA A 90 -30.72 -31.21 4.42
N ALA A 91 -29.57 -31.83 4.70
CA ALA A 91 -29.34 -33.25 4.46
C ALA A 91 -30.18 -34.18 5.38
N ALA A 92 -30.59 -33.71 6.55
CA ALA A 92 -31.47 -34.45 7.46
C ALA A 92 -32.92 -34.48 6.98
N VAL A 93 -33.36 -33.46 6.24
CA VAL A 93 -34.73 -33.34 5.72
C VAL A 93 -34.84 -33.86 4.29
N ASP A 94 -33.88 -33.55 3.42
CA ASP A 94 -33.89 -33.91 2.00
C ASP A 94 -32.55 -34.53 1.58
N ALA A 95 -32.61 -35.62 0.81
CA ALA A 95 -31.44 -36.36 0.33
C ALA A 95 -30.85 -35.79 -0.98
N ARG A 96 -31.43 -34.72 -1.55
CA ARG A 96 -30.97 -34.17 -2.83
C ARG A 96 -29.50 -33.73 -2.81
N VAL A 97 -28.78 -34.18 -3.83
CA VAL A 97 -27.38 -33.87 -4.11
C VAL A 97 -27.26 -32.40 -4.51
N GLY A 98 -27.08 -31.50 -3.53
CA GLY A 98 -26.88 -30.08 -3.80
C GLY A 98 -27.14 -29.14 -2.63
N ALA A 99 -28.05 -29.52 -1.72
CA ALA A 99 -28.43 -28.68 -0.58
C ALA A 99 -27.23 -28.30 0.35
N PRO A 100 -26.27 -29.21 0.61
CA PRO A 100 -25.07 -28.87 1.36
C PRO A 100 -24.14 -27.88 0.63
N ARG A 101 -24.09 -27.96 -0.71
CA ARG A 101 -23.28 -27.04 -1.52
C ARG A 101 -23.92 -25.66 -1.59
N THR A 102 -25.24 -25.57 -1.69
CA THR A 102 -25.97 -24.29 -1.62
C THR A 102 -25.82 -23.63 -0.25
N ALA A 103 -25.80 -24.40 0.83
CA ALA A 103 -25.53 -23.88 2.18
C ALA A 103 -24.13 -23.24 2.30
N ALA A 104 -23.11 -23.85 1.68
CA ALA A 104 -21.77 -23.27 1.63
C ALA A 104 -21.71 -21.94 0.86
N VAL A 105 -22.38 -21.86 -0.30
CA VAL A 105 -22.47 -20.61 -1.08
C VAL A 105 -23.22 -19.53 -0.28
N ALA A 106 -24.33 -19.89 0.37
CA ALA A 106 -25.11 -18.97 1.19
C ALA A 106 -24.31 -18.44 2.40
N ALA A 107 -23.37 -19.22 2.93
CA ALA A 107 -22.45 -18.79 3.98
C ALA A 107 -21.33 -17.85 3.47
N GLY A 108 -21.32 -17.47 2.19
CA GLY A 108 -20.32 -16.58 1.60
C GLY A 108 -18.96 -17.26 1.39
N LEU A 109 -18.94 -18.59 1.27
CA LEU A 109 -17.75 -19.34 0.90
C LEU A 109 -17.67 -19.51 -0.61
N ASP A 110 -16.45 -19.45 -1.13
CA ASP A 110 -16.18 -19.72 -2.54
C ASP A 110 -16.26 -21.23 -2.81
N ALA A 111 -17.34 -21.67 -3.46
CA ALA A 111 -17.59 -23.07 -3.76
C ALA A 111 -16.56 -23.70 -4.71
N SER A 112 -15.72 -22.92 -5.40
CA SER A 112 -14.61 -23.46 -6.21
C SER A 112 -13.42 -23.90 -5.35
N ARG A 113 -13.28 -23.31 -4.16
CA ARG A 113 -12.20 -23.59 -3.20
C ARG A 113 -12.67 -24.39 -1.99
N CYS A 114 -13.93 -24.80 -1.98
CA CYS A 114 -14.55 -25.58 -0.92
C CYS A 114 -15.00 -26.95 -1.43
N THR A 115 -14.65 -27.98 -0.67
CA THR A 115 -15.18 -29.33 -0.83
C THR A 115 -16.21 -29.59 0.26
N VAL A 116 -17.43 -29.90 -0.14
CA VAL A 116 -18.51 -30.30 0.78
C VAL A 116 -18.73 -31.78 0.62
N THR A 117 -18.61 -32.52 1.72
CA THR A 117 -18.82 -33.96 1.77
C THR A 117 -20.00 -34.27 2.69
N THR A 118 -20.89 -35.10 2.21
CA THR A 118 -22.05 -35.56 2.97
C THR A 118 -21.86 -37.05 3.22
N GLY A 119 -21.89 -37.42 4.49
CA GLY A 119 -21.86 -38.82 4.92
C GLY A 119 -23.14 -39.54 4.49
N PRO A 120 -23.15 -40.88 4.53
CA PRO A 120 -24.31 -41.67 4.18
C PRO A 120 -25.51 -41.26 5.03
N ARG A 121 -26.64 -41.01 4.37
CA ARG A 121 -27.94 -40.81 5.02
C ARG A 121 -28.58 -42.18 5.23
N GLY A 122 -28.84 -42.54 6.48
CA GLY A 122 -29.59 -43.75 6.81
C GLY A 122 -31.10 -43.50 6.88
N ALA A 123 -31.82 -44.50 7.37
CA ALA A 123 -33.26 -44.43 7.65
C ALA A 123 -33.62 -43.30 8.65
N PRO A 124 -34.91 -42.92 8.75
CA PRO A 124 -35.39 -42.04 9.82
C PRO A 124 -34.84 -42.45 11.19
N GLY A 125 -34.34 -41.48 11.93
CA GLY A 125 -33.74 -41.68 13.24
C GLY A 125 -32.26 -42.03 13.25
N THR A 126 -31.63 -42.22 12.08
CA THR A 126 -30.17 -42.30 11.96
C THR A 126 -29.53 -40.90 11.94
N GLN A 127 -28.20 -40.83 11.91
CA GLN A 127 -27.46 -39.56 11.82
C GLN A 127 -26.91 -39.34 10.41
N VAL A 128 -26.92 -38.09 9.97
CA VAL A 128 -26.19 -37.63 8.78
C VAL A 128 -25.12 -36.64 9.21
N ARG A 129 -23.91 -36.81 8.68
CA ARG A 129 -22.77 -35.90 8.91
C ARG A 129 -22.51 -35.09 7.65
N VAL A 130 -22.34 -33.79 7.77
CA VAL A 130 -21.89 -32.92 6.69
C VAL A 130 -20.58 -32.29 7.11
N GLU A 131 -19.59 -32.34 6.22
CA GLU A 131 -18.27 -31.78 6.43
C GLU A 131 -17.92 -30.85 5.28
N VAL A 132 -17.47 -29.65 5.64
CA VAL A 132 -17.10 -28.58 4.73
C VAL A 132 -15.62 -28.29 4.95
N ARG A 133 -14.81 -28.39 3.89
CA ARG A 133 -13.40 -27.99 3.89
C ARG A 133 -13.16 -26.94 2.84
N CYS A 134 -12.48 -25.85 3.19
CA CYS A 134 -12.20 -24.73 2.30
C CYS A 134 -10.73 -24.35 2.35
N ARG A 135 -10.18 -23.93 1.21
CA ARG A 135 -8.87 -23.25 1.16
C ARG A 135 -9.09 -21.73 1.22
N VAL A 136 -8.50 -21.11 2.23
CA VAL A 136 -8.45 -19.66 2.40
C VAL A 136 -7.13 -19.20 1.78
N PRO A 137 -7.17 -18.39 0.71
CA PRO A 137 -5.95 -17.83 0.16
C PRO A 137 -5.34 -16.88 1.18
N THR A 138 -4.02 -16.83 1.19
CA THR A 138 -3.30 -15.78 1.90
C THR A 138 -3.05 -14.65 0.89
N ASP A 139 -4.07 -13.84 0.59
CA ASP A 139 -3.98 -12.79 -0.45
C ASP A 139 -3.37 -11.47 0.06
N VAL A 140 -2.89 -11.46 1.30
CA VAL A 140 -2.33 -10.25 1.91
C VAL A 140 -0.93 -9.97 1.32
N PRO A 141 -0.66 -8.75 0.81
CA PRO A 141 0.63 -8.39 0.24
C PRO A 141 1.80 -8.73 1.18
N LEU A 142 2.92 -9.20 0.62
CA LEU A 142 4.12 -9.70 1.33
C LEU A 142 3.95 -10.99 2.17
N ILE A 143 2.78 -11.24 2.77
CA ILE A 143 2.54 -12.42 3.62
C ILE A 143 2.12 -13.64 2.79
N GLY A 144 1.32 -13.42 1.76
CA GLY A 144 0.80 -14.49 0.89
C GLY A 144 1.84 -15.43 0.30
N PRO A 145 2.90 -14.92 -0.35
CA PRO A 145 3.96 -15.74 -0.91
C PRO A 145 4.77 -16.52 0.14
N LEU A 146 4.73 -16.10 1.41
CA LEU A 146 5.56 -16.66 2.48
C LEU A 146 4.88 -17.84 3.20
N LEU A 147 3.55 -17.84 3.32
CA LEU A 147 2.80 -18.79 4.17
C LEU A 147 1.95 -19.81 3.39
N GLY A 148 1.66 -19.59 2.10
CA GLY A 148 0.82 -20.49 1.31
C GLY A 148 -0.66 -20.49 1.74
N ASP A 149 -1.48 -21.33 1.10
CA ASP A 149 -2.91 -21.43 1.38
C ASP A 149 -3.18 -22.11 2.74
N VAL A 150 -4.12 -21.56 3.51
CA VAL A 150 -4.56 -22.15 4.78
C VAL A 150 -5.86 -22.90 4.57
N SER A 151 -5.92 -24.17 4.99
CA SER A 151 -7.17 -24.93 4.98
C SER A 151 -7.96 -24.76 6.27
N VAL A 152 -9.23 -24.40 6.17
CA VAL A 152 -10.20 -24.40 7.28
C VAL A 152 -11.27 -25.45 7.01
N GLY A 153 -11.87 -25.99 8.07
CA GLY A 153 -12.91 -26.99 7.89
C GLY A 153 -13.74 -27.23 9.14
N ALA A 154 -15.02 -27.53 8.91
CA ALA A 154 -15.98 -27.77 9.97
C ALA A 154 -16.89 -28.94 9.59
N ALA A 155 -17.41 -29.63 10.61
CA ALA A 155 -18.39 -30.70 10.42
C ALA A 155 -19.55 -30.55 11.40
N ALA A 156 -20.73 -30.94 10.95
CA ALA A 156 -21.93 -30.99 11.77
C ALA A 156 -22.65 -32.32 11.55
N VAL A 157 -23.37 -32.77 12.58
CA VAL A 157 -24.13 -34.02 12.58
C VAL A 157 -25.56 -33.72 13.00
N MET A 158 -26.55 -34.25 12.28
CA MET A 158 -27.97 -34.13 12.62
C MET A 158 -28.70 -35.46 12.45
N ARG A 159 -29.84 -35.60 13.14
CA ARG A 159 -30.70 -36.78 13.04
C ARG A 159 -31.61 -36.67 11.82
N VAL A 160 -31.78 -37.75 11.08
CA VAL A 160 -32.64 -37.85 9.91
C VAL A 160 -34.10 -37.93 10.36
N GLU A 161 -34.97 -37.08 9.82
CA GLU A 161 -36.38 -36.97 10.25
C GLU A 161 -37.37 -37.70 9.32
N THR A 162 -36.97 -38.00 8.08
CA THR A 162 -37.86 -38.50 7.02
C THR A 162 -37.35 -39.72 6.27
#